data_AF-A0A349BKY1-F1
#
_entry.id   AF-A0A349BKY1-F1
#
_cell.length_a   1.000
_cell.length_b   1.000
_cell.length_c   1.000
_cell.angle_alpha   90.00
_cell.angle_beta   90.00
_cell.angle_gamma   90.00
#
_symmetry.space_group_name_H-M   'P 1'
#
loop_
_entity.id
_entity.type
_entity.pdbx_description
1 polymer ?
#
loop_
_entity_poly.entity_id
_entity_poly.type
_entity_poly.pdbx_seq_one_letter_code
_entity_poly.pdbx_strand_id
1 'polypeptide(L)'
;MSLIFLSGGVILAEELKSADEGMHGYIKDENGSPLQDVDVSLFDGFSLHNVKTDNNGEYKISKLPVSINYYLILFITKNDYIPRAVNLKNEEKGIIEYSASLIRSEKENTGYIIGAMFQPARGGKIKFQNGIKGFSKKKAVWLEKDHEVINSETDMDGHFLFGIEPGRYKLHSERGKDISEIDVLSGQTIIRNIRTGIVLID
;
A
#
# COMPACT_ATOMS: atom_id res chain seq x y z
N MET A 1 38.36 -36.10 -30.01
CA MET A 1 37.67 -35.12 -29.14
C MET A 1 36.54 -35.90 -28.48
N SER A 2 36.69 -36.23 -27.19
CA SER A 2 35.92 -37.29 -26.56
C SER A 2 34.71 -36.74 -25.79
N LEU A 3 33.53 -37.27 -26.09
CA LEU A 3 32.29 -37.08 -25.33
C LEU A 3 32.19 -38.21 -24.30
N ILE A 4 32.05 -37.89 -23.01
CA ILE A 4 31.74 -38.87 -21.97
C ILE A 4 30.30 -38.64 -21.53
N PHE A 5 29.45 -39.64 -21.73
CA PHE A 5 28.11 -39.71 -21.15
C PHE A 5 28.22 -40.39 -19.78
N LEU A 6 27.85 -39.68 -18.73
CA LEU A 6 27.46 -40.27 -17.45
C LEU A 6 25.99 -39.94 -17.20
N SER A 7 25.27 -40.98 -16.78
CA SER A 7 23.87 -40.96 -16.36
C SER A 7 23.61 -39.89 -15.31
N GLY A 8 22.60 -39.05 -15.54
CA GLY A 8 21.95 -38.25 -14.49
C GLY A 8 22.21 -36.75 -14.58
N GLY A 9 21.16 -36.01 -14.95
CA GLY A 9 21.03 -34.59 -14.64
C GLY A 9 21.86 -33.66 -15.51
N VAL A 10 21.32 -33.26 -16.65
CA VAL A 10 21.64 -31.94 -17.20
C VAL A 10 21.12 -30.93 -16.18
N ILE A 11 22.02 -30.38 -15.36
CA ILE A 11 21.71 -29.23 -14.52
C ILE A 11 21.46 -28.08 -15.49
N LEU A 12 20.21 -27.59 -15.54
CA LEU A 12 19.85 -26.34 -16.20
C LEU A 12 20.78 -25.25 -15.67
N ALA A 13 21.64 -24.73 -16.54
CA ALA A 13 22.10 -23.36 -16.37
C ALA A 13 20.94 -22.43 -16.76
N GLU A 14 19.88 -22.41 -15.95
CA GLU A 14 19.10 -21.18 -15.82
C GLU A 14 20.00 -20.24 -15.03
N GLU A 15 20.68 -19.37 -15.76
CA GLU A 15 21.31 -18.17 -15.23
C GLU A 15 20.41 -17.58 -14.13
N LEU A 16 20.99 -17.47 -12.92
CA LEU A 16 20.50 -16.63 -11.84
C LEU A 16 20.35 -15.18 -12.33
N LYS A 17 19.26 -14.88 -13.04
CA LYS A 17 18.69 -13.52 -13.10
C LYS A 17 17.80 -13.34 -11.87
N SER A 18 18.42 -13.33 -10.69
CA SER A 18 17.76 -12.87 -9.46
C SER A 18 18.15 -11.43 -9.12
N ALA A 19 18.45 -10.62 -10.13
CA ALA A 19 18.84 -9.24 -9.96
C ALA A 19 17.58 -8.34 -9.89
N ASP A 20 17.22 -7.98 -8.67
CA ASP A 20 16.46 -6.78 -8.28
C ASP A 20 15.09 -6.54 -8.97
N GLU A 21 14.07 -7.34 -8.66
CA GLU A 21 12.65 -6.97 -8.91
C GLU A 21 12.06 -6.30 -7.66
N GLY A 22 12.67 -5.20 -7.25
CA GLY A 22 12.38 -4.49 -6.00
C GLY A 22 11.75 -3.11 -6.21
N MET A 23 11.63 -2.37 -5.12
CA MET A 23 11.24 -0.96 -5.12
C MET A 23 12.18 -0.17 -4.21
N HIS A 24 12.51 1.06 -4.59
CA HIS A 24 13.26 1.98 -3.74
C HIS A 24 12.87 3.42 -4.04
N GLY A 25 13.32 4.32 -3.18
CA GLY A 25 13.18 5.76 -3.40
C GLY A 25 13.46 6.55 -2.13
N TYR A 26 13.13 7.83 -2.19
CA TYR A 26 13.36 8.77 -1.10
C TYR A 26 12.06 9.44 -0.68
N ILE A 27 11.86 9.59 0.63
CA ILE A 27 10.77 10.37 1.18
C ILE A 27 11.32 11.66 1.79
N LYS A 28 10.72 12.78 1.41
CA LYS A 28 11.08 14.12 1.88
C LYS A 28 9.87 14.86 2.42
N ASP A 29 10.08 15.96 3.12
CA ASP A 29 9.01 16.93 3.41
C ASP A 29 8.77 17.85 2.20
N GLU A 30 7.80 18.77 2.34
CA GLU A 30 7.47 19.78 1.35
C GLU A 30 8.59 20.79 1.07
N ASN A 31 9.60 20.88 1.96
CA ASN A 31 10.77 21.76 1.82
C ASN A 31 11.99 21.04 1.23
N GLY A 32 11.87 19.74 0.96
CA GLY A 32 12.94 18.90 0.40
C GLY A 32 13.87 18.28 1.43
N SER A 33 13.59 18.41 2.73
CA SER A 33 14.35 17.76 3.80
C SER A 33 14.04 16.25 3.82
N PRO A 34 15.04 15.37 3.99
CA PRO A 34 14.79 13.93 4.10
C PRO A 34 14.00 13.59 5.36
N LEU A 35 13.06 12.64 5.24
CA LEU A 35 12.26 12.16 6.36
C LEU A 35 12.68 10.76 6.79
N GLN A 36 13.25 10.65 7.99
CA GLN A 36 13.57 9.38 8.66
C GLN A 36 12.32 8.72 9.26
N ASP A 37 12.33 7.39 9.39
CA ASP A 37 11.33 6.59 10.10
C ASP A 37 9.90 6.73 9.53
N VAL A 38 9.78 7.07 8.25
CA VAL A 38 8.51 7.03 7.51
C VAL A 38 8.12 5.58 7.30
N ASP A 39 6.90 5.21 7.62
CA ASP A 39 6.36 3.89 7.31
C ASP A 39 5.98 3.82 5.83
N VAL A 40 6.69 2.96 5.09
CA VAL A 40 6.47 2.68 3.68
C VAL A 40 5.89 1.27 3.57
N SER A 41 4.59 1.20 3.29
CA SER A 41 3.79 -0.03 3.37
C SER A 41 3.28 -0.45 2.00
N LEU A 42 3.75 -1.58 1.49
CA LEU A 42 3.31 -2.20 0.25
C LEU A 42 2.18 -3.19 0.49
N PHE A 43 1.06 -2.98 -0.18
CA PHE A 43 -0.10 -3.85 -0.12
C PHE A 43 -0.35 -4.58 -1.45
N ASP A 44 -0.38 -5.91 -1.41
CA ASP A 44 -0.46 -6.78 -2.59
C ASP A 44 -1.89 -7.28 -2.92
N GLY A 45 -2.91 -6.76 -2.24
CA GLY A 45 -4.28 -7.28 -2.33
C GLY A 45 -4.65 -8.27 -1.23
N PHE A 46 -3.68 -8.78 -0.45
CA PHE A 46 -3.89 -9.75 0.64
C PHE A 46 -3.08 -9.46 1.91
N SER A 47 -1.80 -9.16 1.74
CA SER A 47 -0.81 -8.94 2.78
C SER A 47 -0.12 -7.58 2.61
N LEU A 48 0.38 -7.10 3.74
CA LEU A 48 1.11 -5.85 3.83
C LEU A 48 2.58 -6.12 4.16
N HIS A 49 3.47 -5.42 3.47
CA HIS A 49 4.91 -5.47 3.69
C HIS A 49 5.41 -4.07 4.04
N ASN A 50 6.00 -3.91 5.21
CA ASN A 50 6.39 -2.61 5.75
C ASN A 50 7.91 -2.49 5.82
N VAL A 51 8.43 -1.34 5.40
CA VAL A 51 9.80 -0.90 5.66
C VAL A 51 9.75 0.53 6.19
N LYS A 52 10.85 0.97 6.82
CA LYS A 52 11.01 2.36 7.25
C LYS A 52 12.11 3.03 6.45
N THR A 53 11.98 4.34 6.25
CA THR A 53 13.07 5.14 5.69
C THR A 53 14.22 5.32 6.67
N ASP A 54 15.44 5.37 6.16
CA ASP A 54 16.64 5.67 6.93
C ASP A 54 16.83 7.18 7.17
N ASN A 55 17.98 7.57 7.73
CA ASN A 55 18.29 8.98 8.06
C ASN A 55 18.40 9.89 6.81
N ASN A 56 18.60 9.31 5.62
CA ASN A 56 18.63 10.04 4.35
C ASN A 56 17.25 10.07 3.69
N GLY A 57 16.22 9.55 4.35
CA GLY A 57 14.88 9.37 3.81
C GLY A 57 14.80 8.25 2.78
N GLU A 58 15.84 7.42 2.63
CA GLU A 58 15.88 6.35 1.65
C GLU A 58 15.14 5.12 2.18
N TYR A 59 14.39 4.43 1.31
CA TYR A 59 13.84 3.12 1.59
C TYR A 59 14.15 2.14 0.45
N LYS A 60 14.23 0.86 0.78
CA LYS A 60 14.41 -0.22 -0.20
C LYS A 60 13.59 -1.45 0.18
N ILE A 61 12.96 -2.04 -0.83
CA ILE A 61 12.20 -3.28 -0.76
C ILE A 61 12.78 -4.22 -1.82
N SER A 62 13.41 -5.31 -1.39
CA SER A 62 14.20 -6.16 -2.28
C SER A 62 13.37 -6.98 -3.27
N LYS A 63 12.08 -7.22 -3.00
CA LYS A 63 11.22 -8.02 -3.86
C LYS A 63 9.77 -7.55 -3.80
N LEU A 64 9.15 -7.36 -4.96
CA LEU A 64 7.73 -7.07 -5.05
C LEU A 64 6.90 -8.35 -4.79
N PRO A 65 5.94 -8.31 -3.85
CA PRO A 65 5.08 -9.45 -3.50
C PRO A 65 3.92 -9.69 -4.50
N VAL A 66 3.96 -9.05 -5.67
CA VAL A 66 2.88 -9.02 -6.67
C VAL A 66 3.30 -9.68 -7.97
N SER A 67 2.37 -10.37 -8.63
CA SER A 67 2.61 -10.95 -9.96
C SER A 67 2.73 -9.87 -11.03
N ILE A 68 3.54 -10.12 -12.06
CA ILE A 68 3.65 -9.26 -13.24
C ILE A 68 2.25 -8.95 -13.82
N ASN A 69 2.08 -7.72 -14.31
CA ASN A 69 0.87 -7.11 -14.84
C ASN A 69 -0.26 -6.84 -13.82
N TYR A 70 -0.02 -7.06 -12.54
CA TYR A 70 -0.94 -6.70 -11.48
C TYR A 70 -0.50 -5.46 -10.72
N TYR A 71 -1.47 -4.82 -10.07
CA TYR A 71 -1.24 -3.65 -9.24
C TYR A 71 -0.95 -4.04 -7.79
N LEU A 72 -0.30 -3.11 -7.10
CA LEU A 72 -0.15 -3.03 -5.65
C LEU A 72 -0.48 -1.60 -5.22
N ILE A 73 -0.66 -1.38 -3.92
CA ILE A 73 -0.82 -0.04 -3.34
C ILE A 73 0.38 0.20 -2.44
N LEU A 74 1.07 1.32 -2.67
CA LEU A 74 2.08 1.82 -1.75
C LEU A 74 1.42 2.90 -0.89
N PHE A 75 1.48 2.70 0.41
CA PHE A 75 1.10 3.70 1.38
C PHE A 75 2.34 4.27 2.06
N ILE A 76 2.33 5.58 2.29
CA ILE A 76 3.42 6.33 2.90
C ILE A 76 2.82 7.14 4.05
N THR A 77 3.21 6.81 5.26
CA THR A 77 2.61 7.34 6.48
C THR A 77 3.69 7.75 7.47
N LYS A 78 3.49 8.88 8.14
CA LYS A 78 4.35 9.36 9.21
C LYS A 78 3.51 10.26 10.11
N ASN A 79 3.65 10.10 11.41
CA ASN A 79 3.01 10.96 12.40
C ASN A 79 3.23 12.43 12.06
N ASP A 80 2.18 13.24 12.23
CA ASP A 80 2.10 14.67 11.88
C ASP A 80 2.14 15.00 10.38
N TYR A 81 2.12 14.02 9.48
CA TYR A 81 2.07 14.26 8.02
C TYR A 81 0.77 13.72 7.42
N ILE A 82 0.29 14.39 6.38
CA ILE A 82 -0.85 13.88 5.59
C ILE A 82 -0.39 12.62 4.87
N PRO A 83 -1.06 11.47 5.07
CA PRO A 83 -0.62 10.22 4.46
C PRO A 83 -0.91 10.19 2.96
N ARG A 84 -0.17 9.34 2.24
CA ARG A 84 -0.27 9.21 0.79
C ARG A 84 -0.46 7.75 0.38
N ALA A 85 -1.28 7.53 -0.65
CA ALA A 85 -1.44 6.25 -1.32
C ALA A 85 -1.12 6.41 -2.81
N VAL A 86 -0.53 5.38 -3.42
CA VAL A 86 -0.29 5.33 -4.86
C VAL A 86 -0.47 3.90 -5.37
N ASN A 87 -1.11 3.78 -6.53
CA ASN A 87 -1.21 2.51 -7.23
C ASN A 87 0.04 2.31 -8.10
N LEU A 88 0.74 1.21 -7.89
CA LEU A 88 1.90 0.85 -8.70
C LEU A 88 1.61 -0.46 -9.41
N LYS A 89 2.10 -0.60 -10.64
CA LYS A 89 1.93 -1.81 -11.45
C LYS A 89 3.27 -2.54 -11.50
N ASN A 90 3.26 -3.85 -11.21
CA ASN A 90 4.44 -4.67 -11.42
C ASN A 90 4.56 -5.02 -12.91
N GLU A 91 5.61 -4.56 -13.59
CA GLU A 91 5.86 -4.81 -15.01
C GLU A 91 7.11 -5.66 -15.21
N GLU A 92 7.23 -6.39 -16.33
CA GLU A 92 8.20 -7.50 -16.56
C GLU A 92 9.69 -7.20 -16.33
N LYS A 93 10.11 -5.93 -16.16
CA LYS A 93 11.54 -5.57 -16.11
C LYS A 93 11.90 -4.42 -15.15
N GLY A 94 11.07 -4.11 -14.16
CA GLY A 94 11.26 -2.89 -13.37
C GLY A 94 11.66 -3.11 -11.92
N ILE A 95 12.85 -2.64 -11.54
CA ILE A 95 12.97 -1.97 -10.25
C ILE A 95 12.02 -0.77 -10.30
N ILE A 96 11.12 -0.66 -9.33
CA ILE A 96 10.25 0.51 -9.22
C ILE A 96 11.01 1.60 -8.42
N GLU A 97 11.34 2.71 -9.07
CA GLU A 97 11.80 3.91 -8.37
C GLU A 97 10.59 4.80 -8.06
N TYR A 98 10.29 5.02 -6.78
CA TYR A 98 9.22 5.91 -6.36
C TYR A 98 9.65 6.79 -5.19
N SER A 99 9.83 8.08 -5.46
CA SER A 99 10.09 9.08 -4.42
C SER A 99 8.86 9.95 -4.21
N ALA A 100 8.65 10.42 -2.97
CA ALA A 100 7.52 11.27 -2.63
C ALA A 100 7.91 12.37 -1.65
N SER A 101 7.14 13.45 -1.66
CA SER A 101 7.15 14.46 -0.61
C SER A 101 5.86 14.35 0.20
N LEU A 102 5.99 14.31 1.52
CA LEU A 102 4.87 14.41 2.45
C LEU A 102 4.67 15.87 2.87
N ILE A 103 3.42 16.24 3.12
CA ILE A 103 3.05 17.57 3.60
C ILE A 103 2.75 17.44 5.10
N ARG A 104 3.40 18.27 5.92
CA ARG A 104 3.10 18.35 7.35
C ARG A 104 1.64 18.78 7.56
N SER A 105 0.92 18.09 8.46
CA SER A 105 -0.41 18.50 8.86
C SER A 105 -0.34 19.81 9.65
N GLU A 106 -1.05 20.83 9.18
CA GLU A 106 -1.25 22.09 9.92
C GLU A 106 -2.41 22.01 10.92
N LYS A 107 -3.22 20.95 10.84
CA LYS A 107 -4.38 20.79 11.71
C LYS A 107 -3.97 20.07 12.99
N GLU A 108 -3.97 20.82 14.08
CA GLU A 108 -3.84 20.24 15.42
C GLU A 108 -4.98 19.24 15.68
N ASN A 109 -4.70 18.21 16.48
CA ASN A 109 -5.69 17.21 16.91
C ASN A 109 -6.48 16.56 15.75
N THR A 110 -5.80 16.25 14.65
CA THR A 110 -6.36 15.53 13.50
C THR A 110 -5.63 14.21 13.31
N GLY A 111 -6.39 13.12 13.17
CA GLY A 111 -5.93 11.84 12.65
C GLY A 111 -6.39 11.64 11.22
N TYR A 112 -5.76 10.72 10.50
CA TYR A 112 -6.04 10.48 9.09
C TYR A 112 -6.42 9.03 8.78
N ILE A 113 -7.54 8.81 8.09
CA ILE A 113 -7.84 7.49 7.54
C ILE A 113 -7.60 7.53 6.05
N ILE A 114 -6.62 6.77 5.56
CA ILE A 114 -6.37 6.58 4.13
C ILE A 114 -6.62 5.13 3.72
N GLY A 115 -7.34 4.90 2.64
CA GLY A 115 -7.62 3.54 2.21
C GLY A 115 -7.87 3.45 0.72
N ALA A 116 -8.16 2.24 0.27
CA ALA A 116 -8.46 1.98 -1.12
C ALA A 116 -9.54 0.92 -1.29
N MET A 117 -10.43 1.16 -2.26
CA MET A 117 -11.37 0.14 -2.72
C MET A 117 -10.84 -0.51 -3.99
N PHE A 118 -10.57 -1.82 -3.92
CA PHE A 118 -9.93 -2.54 -5.01
C PHE A 118 -10.56 -3.92 -5.25
N GLN A 119 -10.24 -4.50 -6.41
CA GLN A 119 -10.58 -5.87 -6.75
C GLN A 119 -9.32 -6.73 -6.70
N PRO A 120 -9.19 -7.67 -5.75
CA PRO A 120 -8.02 -8.54 -5.67
C PRO A 120 -7.95 -9.48 -6.88
N ALA A 121 -6.74 -9.93 -7.22
CA ALA A 121 -6.52 -10.85 -8.31
C ALA A 121 -7.05 -12.28 -8.05
N ARG A 122 -7.28 -12.67 -6.78
CA ARG A 122 -7.59 -14.08 -6.39
C ARG A 122 -8.96 -14.26 -5.70
N GLY A 123 -9.74 -15.20 -6.25
CA GLY A 123 -11.01 -15.70 -5.72
C GLY A 123 -11.60 -16.91 -6.49
N GLY A 124 -10.80 -17.67 -7.24
CA GLY A 124 -11.21 -18.85 -8.04
C GLY A 124 -10.00 -19.75 -8.37
N LYS A 125 -10.21 -20.90 -9.05
CA LYS A 125 -9.30 -22.07 -9.25
C LYS A 125 -7.79 -21.83 -9.59
N ILE A 126 -7.33 -20.61 -9.77
CA ILE A 126 -5.95 -20.26 -10.17
C ILE A 126 -5.19 -19.75 -8.94
N LYS A 127 -4.54 -20.68 -8.22
CA LYS A 127 -3.88 -20.49 -6.91
C LYS A 127 -2.54 -19.72 -6.95
N PHE A 128 -2.20 -18.97 -8.00
CA PHE A 128 -0.81 -18.50 -8.19
C PHE A 128 -0.58 -17.02 -8.52
N GLN A 129 -1.62 -16.18 -8.65
CA GLN A 129 -1.44 -14.74 -8.93
C GLN A 129 -1.76 -13.85 -7.72
N ASN A 130 -0.80 -13.03 -7.26
CA ASN A 130 -0.99 -12.03 -6.21
C ASN A 130 -1.05 -10.64 -6.83
N GLY A 131 -1.78 -9.72 -6.21
CA GLY A 131 -1.97 -8.36 -6.72
C GLY A 131 -3.42 -7.93 -6.83
N ILE A 132 -3.58 -6.73 -7.38
CA ILE A 132 -4.85 -6.05 -7.56
C ILE A 132 -5.15 -5.97 -9.07
N LYS A 133 -6.38 -6.33 -9.45
CA LYS A 133 -6.89 -6.32 -10.83
C LYS A 133 -7.45 -4.98 -11.25
N GLY A 134 -7.94 -4.20 -10.29
CA GLY A 134 -8.57 -2.93 -10.57
C GLY A 134 -9.01 -2.22 -9.30
N PHE A 135 -9.45 -0.98 -9.48
CA PHE A 135 -9.80 -0.07 -8.41
C PHE A 135 -11.22 0.46 -8.60
N SER A 136 -11.96 0.59 -7.50
CA SER A 136 -13.33 1.08 -7.52
C SER A 136 -13.34 2.59 -7.35
N LYS A 137 -13.62 3.29 -8.45
CA LYS A 137 -13.65 4.75 -8.54
C LYS A 137 -15.02 5.29 -8.16
N LYS A 138 -15.08 6.52 -7.63
CA LYS A 138 -16.33 7.24 -7.38
C LYS A 138 -17.30 6.45 -6.52
N LYS A 139 -16.77 5.80 -5.48
CA LYS A 139 -17.55 5.01 -4.50
C LYS A 139 -17.67 5.75 -3.20
N ALA A 140 -18.89 5.77 -2.67
CA ALA A 140 -19.16 6.39 -1.38
C ALA A 140 -18.48 5.61 -0.26
N VAL A 141 -17.80 6.35 0.62
CA VAL A 141 -17.18 5.87 1.86
C VAL A 141 -17.58 6.86 2.94
N TRP A 142 -18.01 6.39 4.10
CA TRP A 142 -18.40 7.30 5.18
C TRP A 142 -18.03 6.77 6.55
N LEU A 143 -17.78 7.71 7.45
CA LEU A 143 -17.55 7.46 8.86
C LEU A 143 -18.79 7.86 9.65
N GLU A 144 -19.13 7.05 10.64
CA GLU A 144 -20.19 7.34 11.60
C GLU A 144 -19.61 7.37 13.03
N LYS A 145 -19.91 8.45 13.77
CA LYS A 145 -19.61 8.61 15.21
C LYS A 145 -20.76 9.39 15.83
N ASP A 146 -21.35 8.87 16.91
CA ASP A 146 -22.41 9.56 17.67
C ASP A 146 -23.57 10.10 16.80
N HIS A 147 -23.98 9.33 15.78
CA HIS A 147 -24.99 9.69 14.76
C HIS A 147 -24.59 10.78 13.75
N GLU A 148 -23.39 11.34 13.87
CA GLU A 148 -22.81 12.20 12.85
C GLU A 148 -22.17 11.35 11.75
N VAL A 149 -22.36 11.77 10.50
CA VAL A 149 -21.84 11.09 9.32
C VAL A 149 -20.91 12.02 8.55
N ILE A 150 -19.69 11.54 8.32
CA ILE A 150 -18.69 12.23 7.52
C ILE A 150 -18.53 11.46 6.21
N ASN A 151 -18.91 12.08 5.10
CA ASN A 151 -18.87 11.46 3.78
C ASN A 151 -17.57 11.77 3.05
N SER A 152 -17.09 10.79 2.30
CA SER A 152 -16.03 10.91 1.32
C SER A 152 -16.36 10.03 0.12
N GLU A 153 -15.55 10.12 -0.93
CA GLU A 153 -15.69 9.35 -2.14
C GLU A 153 -14.31 8.88 -2.59
N THR A 154 -14.23 7.66 -3.10
CA THR A 154 -12.98 7.22 -3.73
C THR A 154 -12.67 8.05 -4.97
N ASP A 155 -11.40 8.41 -5.11
CA ASP A 155 -10.89 9.14 -6.26
C ASP A 155 -10.84 8.27 -7.53
N MET A 156 -10.18 8.78 -8.57
CA MET A 156 -10.04 8.07 -9.85
C MET A 156 -9.08 6.88 -9.79
N ASP A 157 -8.31 6.76 -8.72
CA ASP A 157 -7.40 5.65 -8.42
C ASP A 157 -7.98 4.71 -7.35
N GLY A 158 -9.20 4.99 -6.89
CA GLY A 158 -9.93 4.19 -5.91
C GLY A 158 -9.47 4.42 -4.48
N HIS A 159 -8.67 5.46 -4.22
CA HIS A 159 -8.22 5.85 -2.88
C HIS A 159 -9.22 6.79 -2.22
N PHE A 160 -9.27 6.78 -0.90
CA PHE A 160 -10.02 7.76 -0.11
C PHE A 160 -9.18 8.23 1.07
N LEU A 161 -9.45 9.45 1.54
CA LEU A 161 -8.80 10.06 2.68
C LEU A 161 -9.84 10.78 3.55
N PHE A 162 -9.74 10.59 4.87
CA PHE A 162 -10.41 11.40 5.88
C PHE A 162 -9.35 12.07 6.75
N GLY A 163 -9.51 13.37 7.03
CA GLY A 163 -8.84 14.03 8.15
C GLY A 163 -9.91 14.39 9.18
N ILE A 164 -9.84 13.77 10.34
CA ILE A 164 -10.90 13.82 11.36
C ILE A 164 -10.31 13.91 12.76
N GLU A 165 -11.10 14.37 13.71
CA GLU A 165 -10.70 14.37 15.11
C GLU A 165 -10.50 12.94 15.63
N PRO A 166 -9.59 12.73 16.59
CA PRO A 166 -9.44 11.45 17.25
C PRO A 166 -10.74 10.94 17.86
N GLY A 167 -10.92 9.63 17.80
CA GLY A 167 -12.10 8.96 18.33
C GLY A 167 -12.35 7.63 17.66
N ARG A 168 -13.41 6.97 18.12
CA ARG A 168 -13.86 5.70 17.56
C ARG A 168 -14.95 5.95 16.53
N TYR A 169 -14.73 5.45 15.32
CA TYR A 169 -15.62 5.60 14.18
C TYR A 169 -16.03 4.23 13.65
N LYS A 170 -17.24 4.17 13.08
CA LYS A 170 -17.65 3.07 12.20
C LYS A 170 -17.38 3.48 10.77
N LEU A 171 -16.61 2.70 10.04
CA LEU A 171 -16.37 2.88 8.63
C LEU A 171 -17.35 2.04 7.81
N HIS A 172 -17.95 2.69 6.84
CA HIS A 172 -18.90 2.13 5.90
C HIS A 172 -18.47 2.43 4.46
N SER A 173 -18.97 1.62 3.52
CA SER A 173 -18.74 1.82 2.09
C SER A 173 -19.92 1.32 1.26
N GLU A 174 -20.10 1.88 0.06
CA GLU A 174 -21.21 1.56 -0.86
C GLU A 174 -21.36 0.04 -1.15
N ARG A 175 -20.26 -0.71 -1.11
CA ARG A 175 -20.22 -2.14 -1.43
C ARG A 175 -19.90 -3.05 -0.24
N GLY A 176 -19.59 -2.49 0.92
CA GLY A 176 -19.27 -3.25 2.12
C GLY A 176 -20.53 -3.56 2.92
N LYS A 177 -20.85 -4.85 3.07
CA LYS A 177 -21.82 -5.28 4.11
C LYS A 177 -21.22 -5.22 5.51
N ASP A 178 -19.89 -5.23 5.59
CA ASP A 178 -19.14 -5.23 6.84
C ASP A 178 -18.90 -3.79 7.30
N ILE A 179 -19.41 -3.47 8.49
CA ILE A 179 -19.08 -2.25 9.22
C ILE A 179 -17.81 -2.54 10.01
N SER A 180 -16.81 -1.67 9.90
CA SER A 180 -15.57 -1.81 10.66
C SER A 180 -15.45 -0.72 11.70
N GLU A 181 -15.18 -1.12 12.93
CA GLU A 181 -14.87 -0.17 14.00
C GLU A 181 -13.38 0.15 13.99
N ILE A 182 -13.10 1.44 14.06
CA ILE A 182 -11.79 2.02 13.85
C ILE A 182 -11.54 3.04 14.97
N ASP A 183 -10.37 2.96 15.59
CA ASP A 183 -9.90 3.96 16.55
C ASP A 183 -8.91 4.86 15.81
N VAL A 184 -9.25 6.14 15.72
CA VAL A 184 -8.44 7.20 15.11
C VAL A 184 -7.75 7.93 16.25
N LEU A 185 -6.43 8.05 16.17
CA LEU A 185 -5.62 8.71 17.17
C LEU A 185 -5.10 10.03 16.60
N SER A 186 -4.54 10.91 17.43
CA SER A 186 -3.90 12.11 16.90
C SER A 186 -2.50 11.74 16.45
N GLY A 187 -2.22 11.83 15.15
CA GLY A 187 -0.90 11.61 14.57
C GLY A 187 -0.28 10.25 14.93
N GLN A 188 -1.04 9.15 14.91
CA GLN A 188 -0.51 7.79 15.06
C GLN A 188 -1.08 6.81 14.03
N THR A 189 -0.24 6.38 13.10
CA THR A 189 -0.65 5.44 12.04
C THR A 189 -0.92 4.03 12.56
N ILE A 190 -2.17 3.55 12.47
CA ILE A 190 -2.62 2.17 12.70
C ILE A 190 -3.09 1.52 11.38
N ILE A 191 -2.48 0.40 11.01
CA ILE A 191 -2.86 -0.31 9.79
C ILE A 191 -3.89 -1.41 10.08
N ARG A 192 -5.07 -1.40 9.42
CA ARG A 192 -6.10 -2.45 9.58
C ARG A 192 -6.52 -3.06 8.23
N ASN A 193 -6.34 -4.37 8.08
CA ASN A 193 -6.88 -5.11 6.95
C ASN A 193 -8.37 -5.42 7.18
N ILE A 194 -9.24 -4.69 6.49
CA ILE A 194 -10.67 -4.98 6.45
C ILE A 194 -10.95 -5.79 5.19
N ARG A 195 -11.69 -6.90 5.32
CA ARG A 195 -11.94 -7.89 4.25
C ARG A 195 -12.55 -7.32 2.95
N THR A 196 -13.02 -6.07 2.94
CA THR A 196 -13.64 -5.39 1.79
C THR A 196 -12.75 -4.32 1.12
N GLY A 197 -11.54 -4.10 1.60
CA GLY A 197 -10.64 -3.05 1.12
C GLY A 197 -9.73 -2.63 2.26
N ILE A 198 -8.43 -2.53 2.04
CA ILE A 198 -7.48 -2.18 3.10
C ILE A 198 -7.61 -0.71 3.42
N VAL A 199 -7.60 -0.45 4.72
CA VAL A 199 -7.73 0.86 5.31
C VAL A 199 -6.54 1.04 6.24
N LEU A 200 -5.77 2.08 6.01
CA LEU A 200 -4.84 2.62 6.98
C LEU A 200 -5.54 3.71 7.77
N ILE A 201 -5.24 3.75 9.04
CA ILE A 201 -5.72 4.72 10.01
C ILE A 201 -4.48 5.41 10.55
N ASP A 202 -4.63 6.64 11.01
CA ASP A 202 -3.68 7.52 11.67
C ASP A 202 -4.35 8.23 12.86
#